data_AF-A0A962ZPR7-F1
#
_entry.id   AF-A0A962ZPR7-F1
#
_cell.length_a   1.000
_cell.length_b   1.000
_cell.length_c   1.000
_cell.angle_alpha   90.00
_cell.angle_beta   90.00
_cell.angle_gamma   90.00
#
_symmetry.space_group_name_H-M   'P 1'
#
loop_
_entity.id
_entity.type
_entity.pdbx_description
1 polymer ?
#
loop_
_entity_poly.entity_id
_entity_poly.type
_entity_poly.pdbx_seq_one_letter_code
_entity_poly.pdbx_strand_id
1 'polypeptide(L)'
;MSPPAELPPREAEPAVYPPALRWLERGAEVSRLTAEEAVAALVDAARPVEPDQLYDYALLNQQLQTYGAWTQARDTLQQLATVETLTPQQQQIVDTLLRYNQARINWYLKYQALEQNLVLQAGQLESALQETSLLQQKIQALTELEAVISTRKEE
;
A
#
# COMPACT_ATOMS: atom_id res chain seq x y z
N MET A 1 40.92 3.13 61.74
CA MET A 1 40.84 2.83 60.29
C MET A 1 39.40 3.10 59.87
N SER A 2 39.13 4.23 59.21
CA SER A 2 37.79 4.53 58.71
C SER A 2 37.57 3.80 57.38
N PRO A 3 36.36 3.29 57.09
CA PRO A 3 36.07 2.64 55.83
C PRO A 3 36.14 3.65 54.67
N PRO A 4 36.46 3.22 53.43
CA PRO A 4 36.43 4.10 52.27
C PRO A 4 34.99 4.56 52.03
N ALA A 5 34.80 5.85 51.77
CA ALA A 5 33.51 6.41 51.40
C ALA A 5 33.00 5.74 50.12
N GLU A 6 31.82 5.13 50.21
CA GLU A 6 31.10 4.55 49.08
C GLU A 6 30.67 5.71 48.17
N LEU A 7 31.23 5.76 46.96
CA LEU A 7 30.86 6.77 45.97
C LEU A 7 29.37 6.59 45.61
N PRO A 8 28.59 7.68 45.54
CA PRO A 8 27.17 7.58 45.19
C PRO A 8 27.03 6.95 43.79
N PRO A 9 25.95 6.18 43.55
CA PRO A 9 25.69 5.56 42.26
C PRO A 9 25.67 6.65 41.18
N ARG A 10 26.53 6.49 40.17
CA ARG A 10 26.59 7.38 39.01
C ARG A 10 25.24 7.30 38.31
N GLU A 11 24.42 8.33 38.46
CA GLU A 11 23.20 8.50 37.66
C GLU A 11 23.60 8.40 36.18
N ALA A 12 23.03 7.43 35.47
CA ALA A 12 23.30 7.24 34.06
C ALA A 12 22.79 8.48 33.31
N GLU A 13 23.71 9.28 32.78
CA GLU A 13 23.35 10.41 31.90
C GLU A 13 22.43 9.88 30.78
N PRO A 14 21.33 10.58 30.45
CA PRO A 14 20.43 10.15 29.40
C PRO A 14 21.22 10.03 28.09
N ALA A 15 21.19 8.85 27.47
CA ALA A 15 21.88 8.60 26.22
C ALA A 15 21.33 9.54 25.14
N VAL A 16 22.14 10.53 24.74
CA VAL A 16 21.81 11.42 23.61
C VAL A 16 22.09 10.64 22.34
N TYR A 17 21.08 9.92 21.86
CA TYR A 17 21.19 9.18 20.61
C TYR A 17 21.31 10.11 19.41
N PRO A 18 22.11 9.75 18.39
CA PRO A 18 22.11 10.45 17.11
C PRO A 18 20.69 10.58 16.54
N PRO A 19 20.32 11.71 15.90
CA PRO A 19 18.96 11.93 15.41
C PRO A 19 18.39 10.80 14.55
N ALA A 20 19.19 10.22 13.67
CA ALA A 20 18.77 9.09 12.82
C ALA A 20 18.49 7.81 13.62
N LEU A 21 19.21 7.56 14.72
CA LEU A 21 18.97 6.37 15.55
C LEU A 21 17.64 6.50 16.31
N ARG A 22 17.31 7.71 16.80
CA ARG A 22 15.99 7.98 17.38
C ARG A 22 14.86 7.69 16.39
N TRP A 23 15.02 8.07 15.12
CA TRP A 23 14.04 7.75 14.08
C TRP A 23 13.90 6.24 13.86
N LEU A 24 15.00 5.50 13.85
CA LEU A 24 14.93 4.03 13.69
C LEU A 24 14.24 3.35 14.88
N GLU A 25 14.54 3.76 16.12
CA GLU A 25 13.85 3.27 17.31
C GLU A 25 12.36 3.60 17.26
N ARG A 26 12.03 4.83 16.87
CA ARG A 26 10.65 5.27 16.70
C ARG A 26 9.93 4.49 15.60
N GLY A 27 10.59 4.21 14.50
CA GLY A 27 10.08 3.33 13.44
C GLY A 27 9.79 1.93 13.94
N ALA A 28 10.66 1.38 14.80
CA ALA A 28 10.44 0.08 15.43
C ALA A 28 9.22 0.09 16.37
N GLU A 29 9.00 1.18 17.12
CA GLU A 29 7.80 1.34 17.96
C GLU A 29 6.53 1.38 17.12
N VAL A 30 6.48 2.25 16.10
CA VAL A 30 5.28 2.41 15.25
C VAL A 30 4.96 1.12 14.49
N SER A 31 5.97 0.36 14.07
CA SER A 31 5.76 -0.91 13.37
C SER A 31 5.04 -1.99 14.22
N ARG A 32 5.05 -1.85 15.55
CA ARG A 32 4.38 -2.77 16.48
C ARG A 32 2.93 -2.39 16.74
N LEU A 33 2.50 -1.17 16.38
CA LEU A 33 1.13 -0.73 16.56
C LEU A 33 0.18 -1.51 15.67
N THR A 34 -1.03 -1.74 16.14
CA THR A 34 -2.14 -2.19 15.29
C THR A 34 -2.65 -1.03 14.43
N ALA A 35 -3.45 -1.35 13.40
CA ALA A 35 -4.08 -0.32 12.59
C ALA A 35 -5.01 0.58 13.42
N GLU A 36 -5.72 0.02 14.41
CA GLU A 36 -6.62 0.79 15.29
C GLU A 36 -5.85 1.76 16.18
N GLU A 37 -4.73 1.34 16.78
CA GLU A 37 -3.85 2.20 17.57
C GLU A 37 -3.22 3.30 16.70
N ALA A 38 -2.84 2.99 15.46
CA ALA A 38 -2.33 3.97 14.53
C ALA A 38 -3.41 5.01 14.14
N VAL A 39 -4.67 4.59 13.95
CA VAL A 39 -5.79 5.51 13.75
C VAL A 39 -5.99 6.40 14.96
N ALA A 40 -6.02 5.85 16.17
CA ALA A 40 -6.19 6.63 17.40
C ALA A 40 -5.09 7.70 17.53
N ALA A 41 -3.83 7.33 17.27
CA ALA A 41 -2.71 8.26 17.28
C ALA A 41 -2.81 9.36 16.21
N LEU A 42 -3.41 9.07 15.05
CA LEU A 42 -3.63 10.05 13.98
C LEU A 42 -4.80 10.99 14.26
N VAL A 43 -5.85 10.52 14.93
CA VAL A 43 -7.04 11.33 15.27
C VAL A 43 -6.66 12.45 16.24
N ASP A 44 -5.80 12.14 17.22
CA ASP A 44 -5.34 13.11 18.22
C ASP A 44 -4.17 13.97 17.74
N ALA A 45 -3.62 13.68 16.55
CA ALA A 45 -2.48 14.41 16.02
C ALA A 45 -2.90 15.78 15.45
N ALA A 46 -2.26 16.83 15.96
CA ALA A 46 -2.25 18.12 15.27
C ALA A 46 -1.56 18.01 13.90
N ARG A 47 -1.84 18.96 13.00
CA ARG A 47 -1.18 19.00 11.70
C ARG A 47 0.34 19.06 11.91
N PRO A 48 1.13 18.10 11.37
CA PRO A 48 2.56 18.05 11.62
C PRO A 48 3.27 19.21 10.92
N VAL A 49 4.17 19.87 11.64
CA VAL A 49 4.99 20.98 11.13
C VAL A 49 6.47 20.67 11.28
N GLU A 50 6.86 20.11 12.43
CA GLU A 50 8.25 19.81 12.73
C GLU A 50 8.74 18.52 12.05
N PRO A 51 10.04 18.38 11.75
CA PRO A 51 10.57 17.22 11.04
C PRO A 51 10.25 15.88 11.71
N ASP A 52 10.37 15.82 13.04
CA ASP A 52 10.05 14.62 13.83
C ASP A 52 8.54 14.30 13.78
N GLN A 53 7.68 15.32 13.75
CA GLN A 53 6.22 15.14 13.64
C GLN A 53 5.83 14.65 12.24
N LEU A 54 6.45 15.20 11.20
CA LEU A 54 6.25 14.76 9.81
C LEU A 54 6.68 13.30 9.65
N TYR A 55 7.80 12.91 10.27
CA TYR A 55 8.28 11.54 10.30
C TYR A 55 7.26 10.60 10.96
N ASP A 56 6.84 10.91 12.19
CA ASP A 56 5.86 10.11 12.94
C ASP A 56 4.52 9.98 12.21
N TYR A 57 4.00 11.10 11.69
CA TYR A 57 2.76 11.13 10.93
C TYR A 57 2.82 10.24 9.69
N ALA A 58 3.95 10.24 8.97
CA ALA A 58 4.15 9.39 7.81
C ALA A 58 4.20 7.90 8.17
N LEU A 59 4.83 7.54 9.29
CA LEU A 59 4.90 6.15 9.76
C LEU A 59 3.53 5.63 10.21
N LEU A 60 2.77 6.44 10.95
CA LEU A 60 1.42 6.07 11.39
C LEU A 60 0.50 5.81 10.18
N ASN A 61 0.58 6.66 9.16
CA ASN A 61 -0.17 6.44 7.91
C ASN A 61 0.27 5.17 7.19
N GLN A 62 1.57 4.85 7.16
CA GLN A 62 2.04 3.58 6.59
C GLN A 62 1.42 2.36 7.28
N GLN A 63 1.22 2.44 8.60
CA GLN A 63 0.68 1.32 9.37
C GLN A 63 -0.78 1.00 9.06
N LEU A 64 -1.52 1.94 8.46
CA LEU A 64 -2.89 1.69 8.02
C LEU A 64 -2.99 0.76 6.81
N GLN A 65 -1.89 0.57 6.06
CA GLN A 65 -1.80 -0.38 4.95
C GLN A 65 -2.90 -0.20 3.86
N THR A 66 -3.34 1.04 3.62
CA THR A 66 -4.30 1.38 2.56
C THR A 66 -3.68 2.29 1.51
N TYR A 67 -4.26 2.30 0.30
CA TYR A 67 -3.83 3.18 -0.80
C TYR A 67 -3.79 4.67 -0.39
N GLY A 68 -4.86 5.15 0.24
CA GLY A 68 -4.95 6.53 0.69
C GLY A 68 -3.87 6.87 1.71
N ALA A 69 -3.63 5.98 2.67
CA ALA A 69 -2.64 6.20 3.71
C ALA A 69 -1.20 6.14 3.19
N TRP A 70 -0.86 5.23 2.26
CA TRP A 70 0.46 5.25 1.61
C TRP A 70 0.69 6.53 0.81
N THR A 71 -0.37 7.08 0.19
CA THR A 71 -0.30 8.36 -0.52
C THR A 71 -0.03 9.51 0.46
N GLN A 72 -0.78 9.59 1.56
CA GLN A 72 -0.56 10.59 2.61
C GLN A 72 0.83 10.47 3.24
N ALA A 73 1.29 9.26 3.52
CA ALA A 73 2.64 9.01 4.03
C ALA A 73 3.72 9.48 3.05
N ARG A 74 3.58 9.15 1.76
CA ARG A 74 4.51 9.61 0.71
C ARG A 74 4.56 11.14 0.65
N ASP A 75 3.41 11.79 0.59
CA ASP A 75 3.33 13.25 0.42
C ASP A 75 3.91 13.96 1.66
N THR A 76 3.68 13.41 2.85
CA THR A 76 4.32 13.89 4.09
C THR A 76 5.84 13.71 4.06
N LEU A 77 6.33 12.57 3.58
CA LEU A 77 7.76 12.32 3.42
C LEU A 77 8.40 13.21 2.34
N GLN A 78 7.67 13.60 1.30
CA GLN A 78 8.13 14.56 0.31
C GLN A 78 8.29 15.95 0.93
N GLN A 79 7.36 16.36 1.79
CA GLN A 79 7.49 17.58 2.58
C GLN A 79 8.69 17.49 3.53
N LEU A 80 8.87 16.36 4.21
CA LEU A 80 10.02 16.14 5.09
C LEU A 80 11.35 16.21 4.32
N ALA A 81 11.40 15.69 3.09
CA ALA A 81 12.58 15.72 2.25
C ALA A 81 13.02 17.13 1.83
N THR A 82 12.16 18.15 1.95
CA THR A 82 12.54 19.56 1.69
C THR A 82 13.16 20.25 2.90
N VAL A 83 13.24 19.58 4.05
CA VAL A 83 13.82 20.15 5.27
C VAL A 83 15.36 20.11 5.20
N GLU A 84 15.98 21.28 5.15
CA GLU A 84 17.45 21.41 5.02
C GLU A 84 18.22 21.00 6.28
N THR A 85 17.56 20.96 7.44
CA THR A 85 18.18 20.62 8.73
C THR A 85 18.35 19.11 8.94
N LEU A 86 17.94 18.27 7.98
CA LEU A 86 18.08 16.83 8.10
C LEU A 86 19.54 16.39 7.99
N THR A 87 19.92 15.46 8.86
CA THR A 87 21.22 14.79 8.74
C THR A 87 21.24 13.87 7.49
N PRO A 88 22.40 13.59 6.90
CA PRO A 88 22.50 12.68 5.75
C PRO A 88 21.86 11.29 6.00
N GLN A 89 21.96 10.78 7.22
CA GLN A 89 21.36 9.50 7.61
C GLN A 89 19.84 9.59 7.70
N GLN A 90 19.28 10.70 8.20
CA GLN A 90 17.83 10.94 8.16
C GLN A 90 17.33 11.04 6.73
N GLN A 91 18.05 11.71 5.84
CA GLN A 91 17.69 11.78 4.42
C GLN A 91 17.62 10.38 3.79
N GLN A 92 18.58 9.50 4.08
CA GLN A 92 18.56 8.11 3.60
C GLN A 92 17.34 7.31 4.10
N ILE A 93 16.91 7.55 5.34
CA ILE A 93 15.69 6.96 5.90
C ILE A 93 14.48 7.47 5.10
N VAL A 94 14.36 8.78 4.91
CA VAL A 94 13.26 9.40 4.13
C VAL A 94 13.20 8.84 2.72
N ASP A 95 14.33 8.80 2.00
CA ASP A 95 14.41 8.27 0.64
C ASP A 95 13.97 6.80 0.56
N THR A 96 14.32 6.01 1.57
CA THR A 96 13.94 4.59 1.64
C THR A 96 12.43 4.45 1.86
N LEU A 97 11.86 5.23 2.77
CA LEU A 97 10.42 5.23 3.02
C LEU A 97 9.62 5.77 1.83
N LEU A 98 10.14 6.77 1.12
CA LEU A 98 9.53 7.26 -0.12
C LEU A 98 9.42 6.16 -1.18
N ARG A 99 10.52 5.43 -1.41
CA ARG A 99 10.54 4.29 -2.34
C ARG A 99 9.56 3.20 -1.91
N TYR A 100 9.51 2.89 -0.62
CA TYR A 100 8.59 1.90 -0.07
C TYR A 100 7.12 2.28 -0.35
N ASN A 101 6.70 3.49 0.01
CA ASN A 101 5.32 3.94 -0.23
C ASN A 101 4.98 3.96 -1.71
N GLN A 102 5.89 4.46 -2.55
CA GLN A 102 5.66 4.47 -4.00
C GLN A 102 5.51 3.06 -4.57
N ALA A 103 6.28 2.09 -4.06
CA ALA A 103 6.14 0.68 -4.47
C ALA A 103 4.78 0.10 -4.07
N ARG A 104 4.28 0.40 -2.86
CA ARG A 104 2.95 -0.04 -2.40
C ARG A 104 1.82 0.57 -3.24
N ILE A 105 1.90 1.87 -3.51
CA ILE A 105 0.97 2.59 -4.39
C ILE A 105 0.95 1.94 -5.78
N ASN A 106 2.11 1.73 -6.38
CA ASN A 106 2.23 1.11 -7.71
C ASN A 106 1.67 -0.31 -7.74
N TRP A 107 1.94 -1.10 -6.70
CA TRP A 107 1.42 -2.46 -6.58
C TRP A 107 -0.11 -2.46 -6.52
N TYR A 108 -0.71 -1.59 -5.70
CA TYR A 108 -2.16 -1.46 -5.58
C TYR A 108 -2.80 -1.10 -6.92
N LEU A 109 -2.26 -0.11 -7.64
CA LEU A 109 -2.78 0.30 -8.95
C LEU A 109 -2.68 -0.80 -9.99
N LYS A 110 -1.57 -1.56 -9.99
CA LYS A 110 -1.40 -2.72 -10.88
C LYS A 110 -2.42 -3.81 -10.58
N TYR A 111 -2.64 -4.10 -9.30
CA TYR A 111 -3.61 -5.10 -8.87
C TYR A 111 -5.03 -4.71 -9.28
N GLN A 112 -5.42 -3.44 -9.04
CA GLN A 112 -6.72 -2.91 -9.43
C GLN A 112 -6.95 -2.98 -10.95
N ALA A 113 -5.94 -2.62 -11.75
CA ALA A 113 -6.02 -2.72 -13.21
C ALA A 113 -6.15 -4.18 -13.67
N LEU A 114 -5.45 -5.12 -13.02
CA LEU A 114 -5.56 -6.54 -13.32
C LEU A 114 -6.96 -7.07 -13.03
N GLU A 115 -7.55 -6.71 -11.89
CA GLU A 115 -8.91 -7.10 -11.51
C GLU A 115 -9.95 -6.59 -12.52
N GLN A 116 -9.84 -5.33 -12.95
CA GLN A 116 -10.70 -4.76 -13.99
C GLN A 116 -10.56 -5.51 -15.32
N ASN A 117 -9.32 -5.83 -15.71
CA ASN A 117 -9.07 -6.60 -16.95
C ASN A 117 -9.67 -8.01 -16.88
N LEU A 118 -9.60 -8.69 -15.72
CA LEU A 118 -10.21 -10.00 -15.54
C LEU A 118 -11.74 -9.95 -15.69
N VAL A 119 -12.39 -8.93 -15.12
CA VAL A 119 -13.84 -8.74 -15.27
C VAL A 119 -14.21 -8.49 -16.72
N LEU A 120 -13.47 -7.63 -17.44
CA LEU A 120 -13.69 -7.37 -18.85
C LEU A 120 -13.52 -8.63 -19.71
N GLN A 121 -12.46 -9.40 -19.49
CA GLN A 121 -12.20 -10.64 -20.22
C GLN A 121 -13.27 -11.70 -19.96
N ALA A 122 -13.75 -11.82 -18.72
CA ALA A 122 -14.84 -12.74 -18.39
C ALA A 122 -16.13 -12.38 -19.15
N GLY A 123 -16.49 -11.10 -19.21
CA GLY A 123 -17.65 -10.64 -19.98
C GLY A 123 -17.51 -10.86 -21.50
N GLN A 124 -16.31 -10.66 -22.04
CA GLN A 124 -16.01 -10.96 -23.45
C GLN A 124 -16.14 -12.45 -23.76
N LEU A 125 -15.60 -13.30 -22.88
CA LEU A 125 -15.70 -14.75 -23.02
C LEU A 125 -17.15 -15.22 -22.96
N GLU A 126 -17.95 -14.71 -22.02
CA GLU A 126 -19.37 -15.02 -21.93
C GLU A 126 -20.12 -14.62 -23.21
N SER A 127 -19.87 -13.42 -23.72
CA SER A 127 -20.48 -12.93 -24.97
C SER A 127 -20.12 -13.83 -26.15
N ALA A 128 -18.85 -14.23 -26.27
CA ALA A 128 -18.38 -15.11 -27.35
C ALA A 128 -19.01 -16.51 -27.26
N LEU A 129 -19.22 -17.04 -26.05
CA LEU A 129 -19.88 -18.32 -25.83
C LEU A 129 -21.37 -18.25 -26.23
N GLN A 130 -22.06 -17.16 -25.88
CA GLN A 130 -23.45 -16.93 -26.28
C GLN A 130 -23.58 -16.83 -27.82
N GLU A 131 -22.69 -16.08 -28.47
CA GLU A 131 -22.68 -15.95 -29.93
C GLU A 131 -22.43 -17.30 -30.60
N THR A 132 -21.47 -18.07 -30.09
CA THR A 132 -21.16 -19.42 -30.59
C THR A 132 -22.38 -20.34 -30.47
N SER A 133 -23.07 -20.32 -29.32
CA SER A 133 -24.29 -21.11 -29.11
C SER A 133 -25.40 -20.72 -30.09
N LEU A 134 -25.61 -19.41 -30.30
CA LEU A 134 -26.60 -18.92 -31.26
C LEU A 134 -26.28 -19.33 -32.69
N LEU A 135 -25.00 -19.24 -33.09
CA LEU A 135 -24.57 -19.67 -34.42
C LEU A 135 -24.77 -21.17 -34.61
N GLN A 136 -24.47 -22.00 -33.60
CA GLN A 136 -24.74 -23.44 -33.65
C GLN A 136 -26.24 -23.74 -33.81
N GLN A 137 -27.10 -23.04 -33.08
CA GLN A 137 -28.57 -23.17 -33.23
C GLN A 137 -29.03 -22.79 -34.64
N LYS A 138 -28.49 -21.70 -35.20
CA LYS A 138 -28.81 -21.27 -36.58
C LYS A 138 -28.36 -22.27 -37.63
N ILE A 139 -27.15 -22.82 -37.49
CA ILE A 139 -26.62 -23.85 -38.39
C ILE A 139 -27.55 -25.07 -38.35
N GLN A 140 -27.90 -25.55 -37.16
CA GLN A 140 -28.80 -26.69 -37.00
C GLN A 140 -30.16 -26.46 -37.69
N ALA A 141 -30.77 -25.28 -37.47
CA ALA A 141 -32.05 -24.93 -38.08
C ALA A 141 -31.98 -24.87 -39.62
N LEU A 142 -30.86 -24.37 -40.18
CA LEU A 142 -30.65 -24.35 -41.63
C LEU A 142 -30.47 -25.77 -42.19
N THR A 143 -29.71 -26.63 -41.51
CA THR A 143 -29.53 -28.03 -41.91
C THR A 143 -30.85 -28.80 -41.91
N GLU A 144 -31.69 -28.59 -40.89
CA GLU A 144 -33.03 -29.19 -40.84
C GLU A 144 -33.93 -28.69 -41.97
N LEU A 145 -33.89 -27.38 -42.26
CA LEU A 145 -34.63 -26.78 -43.36
C LEU A 145 -34.18 -27.32 -44.73
N GLU A 146 -32.88 -27.48 -44.95
CA GLU A 146 -32.32 -28.10 -46.15
C GLU A 146 -32.80 -29.55 -46.33
N ALA A 147 -32.83 -30.34 -45.25
CA ALA A 147 -33.34 -31.71 -45.28
C ALA A 147 -34.83 -31.78 -45.66
N VAL A 148 -35.65 -30.87 -45.12
CA VAL A 148 -37.09 -30.76 -45.47
C VAL A 148 -37.28 -30.31 -46.92
N ILE A 149 -36.46 -29.40 -47.44
CA ILE A 149 -36.55 -28.97 -48.83
C ILE A 149 -36.11 -30.08 -49.78
N SER A 150 -35.06 -30.84 -49.44
CA SER A 150 -34.57 -31.94 -50.28
C SER A 150 -35.61 -33.05 -50.41
N THR A 151 -36.22 -33.46 -49.30
CA THR A 151 -37.29 -34.48 -49.31
C THR A 151 -38.50 -34.05 -50.15
N ARG A 152 -38.91 -32.78 -50.08
CA ARG A 152 -39.98 -32.24 -50.95
C ARG A 152 -39.67 -32.19 -52.45
N LYS A 153 -38.39 -32.23 -52.85
CA LYS A 153 -38.00 -32.22 -54.27
C LYS A 153 -37.91 -33.63 -54.87
N GLU A 154 -37.81 -34.64 -54.02
CA GLU A 154 -37.73 -36.05 -54.41
C GLU A 154 -39.11 -36.72 -54.51
N GLU A 155 -40.15 -36.08 -53.95
CA GLU A 155 -41.58 -36.38 -54.17
C GLU A 155 -42.13 -35.68 -55.42
#